data_AF-A0A0V1DPP5-F1
#
_entry.id   AF-A0A0V1DPP5-F1
#
_cell.length_a   1.000
_cell.length_b   1.000
_cell.length_c   1.000
_cell.angle_alpha   90.00
_cell.angle_beta   90.00
_cell.angle_gamma   90.00
#
_symmetry.space_group_name_H-M   'P 1'
#
loop_
_entity.id
_entity.type
_entity.pdbx_description
1 polymer ?
#
loop_
_entity_poly.entity_id
_entity_poly.type
_entity_poly.pdbx_seq_one_letter_code
_entity_poly.pdbx_strand_id
1 'polypeptide(L)' 'MAALLCARLVCYVRKELPLNVEACHCWSDSLVALGCIRGEACRWKPFMANRVREIQCLLSPQYWGYCPTQDNPADLAS' A
#
# COMPACT_ATOMS: atom_id res chain seq x y z
N MET A 1 -8.44 4.53 1.02
CA MET A 1 -7.46 5.50 1.60
C MET A 1 -6.39 4.81 2.44
N ALA A 2 -6.72 3.71 3.14
CA ALA A 2 -5.79 2.94 3.97
C ALA A 2 -4.42 2.63 3.32
N ALA A 3 -4.39 2.21 2.06
CA ALA A 3 -3.14 1.90 1.36
C ALA A 3 -2.12 3.07 1.34
N LEU A 4 -2.58 4.30 1.14
CA LEU A 4 -1.66 5.45 1.13
C LEU A 4 -1.08 5.71 2.53
N LEU A 5 -1.91 5.59 3.56
CA LEU A 5 -1.46 5.74 4.95
C LEU A 5 -0.45 4.65 5.33
N CYS A 6 -0.71 3.41 4.93
CA CYS A 6 0.22 2.30 5.11
C CYS A 6 1.57 2.58 4.43
N ALA A 7 1.58 3.05 3.18
CA ALA A 7 2.81 3.39 2.46
C ALA A 7 3.65 4.47 3.17
N ARG A 8 2.97 5.55 3.63
CA ARG A 8 3.62 6.62 4.40
C ARG A 8 4.17 6.11 5.73
N LEU A 9 3.42 5.27 6.44
CA LEU A 9 3.83 4.70 7.71
C LEU A 9 5.07 3.82 7.54
N VAL A 10 5.09 2.94 6.53
CA VAL A 10 6.26 2.11 6.22
C VAL A 10 7.49 2.97 5.93
N CYS A 11 7.33 4.03 5.12
CA CYS A 11 8.42 4.95 4.82
C CYS A 11 8.94 5.67 6.08
N TYR A 12 8.03 6.13 6.95
CA TYR A 12 8.38 6.79 8.20
C TYR A 12 9.11 5.84 9.16
N VAL A 13 8.56 4.66 9.42
CA VAL A 13 9.14 3.65 10.31
C VAL A 13 10.54 3.24 9.84
N ARG A 14 10.72 2.98 8.53
CA ARG A 14 12.03 2.65 7.97
C ARG A 14 13.07 3.76 8.13
N LYS A 15 12.62 5.01 8.14
CA LYS A 15 13.50 6.18 8.30
C LYS A 15 13.93 6.37 9.75
N GLU A 16 13.02 6.16 10.69
CA GLU A 16 13.24 6.51 12.11
C GLU A 16 13.75 5.32 12.94
N LEU A 17 13.49 4.07 12.54
CA LEU A 17 13.94 2.88 13.26
C LEU A 17 15.19 2.28 12.59
N PRO A 18 16.35 2.23 13.26
CA PRO A 18 17.58 1.63 12.75
C PRO A 18 17.51 0.09 12.83
N LEU A 19 16.56 -0.48 12.10
CA LEU A 19 16.36 -1.92 11.99
C LEU A 19 16.91 -2.39 10.64
N ASN A 20 17.64 -3.50 10.65
CA ASN A 20 18.04 -4.16 9.42
C ASN A 20 16.86 -4.97 8.87
N VAL A 21 15.97 -4.30 8.13
CA VAL A 21 14.78 -4.91 7.55
C VAL A 21 15.11 -5.47 6.17
N GLU A 22 15.19 -6.80 6.06
CA GLU A 22 15.46 -7.50 4.80
C GLU A 22 14.32 -7.33 3.78
N ALA A 23 13.06 -7.36 4.24
CA ALA A 23 11.88 -7.22 3.39
C ALA A 23 10.71 -6.55 4.13
N CYS A 24 9.87 -5.83 3.37
CA CYS A 24 8.60 -5.29 3.87
C CYS A 24 7.50 -5.58 2.85
N HIS A 25 6.39 -6.11 3.33
CA HIS A 25 5.22 -6.43 2.52
C HIS A 25 4.00 -5.68 3.04
N CYS A 26 3.16 -5.21 2.13
CA CYS A 26 1.88 -4.60 2.43
C CYS A 26 0.77 -5.52 1.93
N TRP A 27 -0.28 -5.70 2.73
CA TRP A 27 -1.41 -6.57 2.38
C TRP A 27 -2.70 -5.76 2.27
N SER A 28 -3.56 -6.14 1.35
CA SER A 28 -4.92 -5.61 1.23
C SER A 28 -5.86 -6.71 0.77
N ASP A 29 -7.08 -6.69 1.29
CA ASP A 29 -8.19 -7.55 0.86
C ASP A 29 -8.99 -6.96 -0.31
N SER A 30 -8.69 -5.73 -0.71
CA SER A 30 -9.31 -5.09 -1.84
C SER A 30 -8.51 -5.35 -3.12
N LEU A 31 -8.96 -6.32 -3.92
CA LEU A 31 -8.42 -6.56 -5.26
C LEU A 31 -8.54 -5.31 -6.16
N VAL A 32 -9.58 -4.49 -5.93
CA VAL A 32 -9.74 -3.20 -6.62
C VAL A 32 -8.60 -2.25 -6.24
N ALA A 33 -8.28 -2.11 -4.95
CA ALA A 33 -7.17 -1.27 -4.51
C ALA A 33 -5.83 -1.77 -5.06
N LEU A 34 -5.60 -3.09 -5.03
CA LEU A 34 -4.39 -3.71 -5.59
C LEU A 34 -4.29 -3.49 -7.11
N GLY A 35 -5.40 -3.61 -7.84
CA GLY A 35 -5.48 -3.29 -9.26
C GLY A 35 -5.11 -1.83 -9.55
N CYS A 36 -5.60 -0.90 -8.73
CA CYS A 36 -5.23 0.51 -8.83
C CYS A 36 -3.73 0.74 -8.58
N ILE A 37 -3.15 0.10 -7.56
CA ILE A 37 -1.73 0.25 -7.17
C ILE A 37 -0.79 -0.35 -8.21
N ARG A 38 -1.16 -1.49 -8.81
CA ARG A 38 -0.36 -2.17 -9.83
C ARG A 38 -0.53 -1.56 -11.22
N GLY A 39 -1.65 -0.88 -11.47
CA GLY A 39 -1.93 -0.20 -12.73
C GLY A 39 -1.18 1.13 -12.89
N GLU A 40 -1.18 1.63 -14.12
CA GLU A 40 -0.64 2.96 -14.43
C GLU A 40 -1.50 4.07 -13.81
N ALA A 41 -0.88 4.94 -13.01
CA ALA A 41 -1.59 6.00 -12.29
C ALA A 41 -2.38 6.94 -13.23
N CYS A 42 -1.89 7.19 -14.44
CA CYS A 42 -2.51 8.09 -15.42
C CYS A 42 -3.87 7.60 -15.94
N ARG A 43 -4.20 6.31 -15.77
CA ARG A 43 -5.49 5.74 -16.17
C ARG A 43 -6.64 6.14 -15.23
N TRP A 44 -6.31 6.67 -14.05
CA TRP A 44 -7.27 6.97 -13.01
C TRP A 44 -7.65 8.47 -12.99
N LYS A 45 -8.83 8.78 -12.45
CA LYS A 45 -9.24 10.17 -12.19
C LYS A 45 -8.20 10.86 -11.29
N PRO A 46 -7.97 12.19 -11.41
CA PRO A 46 -6.88 12.90 -10.75
C PRO A 46 -6.74 12.60 -9.25
N PHE A 47 -7.86 12.52 -8.53
CA PHE A 47 -7.89 12.17 -7.11
C PHE A 47 -7.23 10.82 -6.81
N MET A 48 -7.52 9.80 -7.59
CA MET A 48 -6.96 8.45 -7.40
C MET A 48 -5.57 8.34 -8.02
N ALA A 49 -5.34 8.95 -9.19
CA ALA A 49 -4.04 9.00 -9.85
C ALA A 49 -2.94 9.58 -8.93
N ASN A 50 -3.23 10.68 -8.24
CA ASN A 50 -2.26 11.32 -7.34
C ASN A 50 -1.89 10.40 -6.17
N ARG A 51 -2.85 9.65 -5.62
CA ARG A 51 -2.63 8.71 -4.52
C ARG A 51 -1.85 7.49 -4.99
N VAL A 52 -2.21 6.92 -6.14
CA VAL A 52 -1.49 5.79 -6.73
C VAL A 52 -0.05 6.18 -7.03
N ARG A 53 0.18 7.37 -7.60
CA ARG A 53 1.53 7.88 -7.86
C ARG A 53 2.34 8.00 -6.58
N GLU A 54 1.75 8.55 -5.52
CA GLU A 54 2.45 8.67 -4.24
C GLU A 54 2.78 7.30 -3.62
N ILE A 55 1.84 6.35 -3.65
CA ILE A 55 2.09 4.97 -3.19
C ILE A 55 3.26 4.36 -3.98
N GLN A 56 3.24 4.47 -5.31
CA GLN A 56 4.26 3.93 -6.20
C GLN A 56 5.64 4.58 -5.99
N CYS A 57 5.68 5.86 -5.62
CA CYS A 57 6.92 6.56 -5.25
C CYS A 57 7.48 6.09 -3.90
N LEU A 58 6.63 5.74 -2.94
CA LEU A 58 7.05 5.31 -1.60
C LEU A 58 7.40 3.82 -1.54
N LEU A 59 6.66 2.98 -2.26
CA LEU A 59 6.80 1.52 -2.24
C LEU A 59 6.54 0.93 -3.63
N SER A 60 7.39 0.00 -4.06
CA SER A 60 7.15 -0.73 -5.30
C SER A 60 5.82 -1.50 -5.24
N PRO A 61 4.99 -1.47 -6.30
CA PRO A 61 3.76 -2.27 -6.41
C PRO A 61 3.94 -3.78 -6.17
N GLN A 62 5.14 -4.31 -6.40
CA GLN A 62 5.45 -5.74 -6.18
C GLN A 62 5.39 -6.15 -4.70
N TYR A 63 5.50 -5.20 -3.77
CA TYR A 63 5.42 -5.47 -2.33
C TYR A 63 3.97 -5.52 -1.81
N TRP A 64 2.99 -5.30 -2.68
CA TRP A 64 1.57 -5.33 -2.34
C TRP A 64 0.95 -6.69 -2.64
N GLY A 65 0.56 -7.41 -1.60
CA GLY A 65 -0.07 -8.74 -1.64
C GLY A 65 -1.58 -8.69 -1.37
N TYR A 66 -2.27 -9.76 -1.78
CA TYR A 66 -3.68 -9.96 -1.48
C TYR A 66 -3.84 -10.84 -0.24
N CYS A 67 -4.68 -10.41 0.70
CA CYS A 67 -5.11 -11.23 1.84
C CYS A 67 -6.64 -11.31 1.81
N PRO A 68 -7.27 -12.49 1.93
CA PRO A 68 -8.74 -12.58 2.02
C PRO A 68 -9.30 -11.75 3.19
N THR A 69 -10.48 -11.14 3.03
CA THR A 69 -11.13 -10.32 4.07
C THR A 69 -11.29 -11.09 5.39
N GLN A 70 -11.56 -12.39 5.34
CA GLN A 70 -11.68 -13.24 6.54
C GLN A 70 -10.35 -13.37 7.31
N ASP A 71 -9.23 -13.22 6.62
CA ASP A 71 -7.87 -13.34 7.17
C ASP A 71 -7.22 -11.95 7.37
N ASN A 72 -7.96 -10.86 7.16
CA ASN A 72 -7.45 -9.50 7.29
C ASN A 72 -7.65 -8.97 8.72
N PRO A 73 -6.60 -8.98 9.58
CA PRO A 73 -6.74 -8.51 10.96
C PRO A 73 -7.02 -6.99 11.03
N ALA A 74 -6.76 -6.22 9.96
CA ALA A 74 -7.04 -4.80 9.94
C ALA A 74 -8.56 -4.50 10.03
N ASP A 75 -9.41 -5.42 9.57
CA ASP A 75 -10.87 -5.24 9.62
C ASP A 75 -11.43 -5.41 11.04
N LEU A 76 -10.71 -6.09 11.93
CA LEU A 76 -11.06 -6.17 13.35
C LEU A 76 -10.93 -4.81 14.06
N ALA A 77 -10.12 -3.91 13.50
CA ALA A 77 -9.82 -2.59 14.04
C ALA A 77 -10.33 -1.44 13.15
N SER A 78 -11.18 -1.74 12.16
CA SER A 78 -11.72 -0.76 11.20
C SER A 78 -12.81 0.14 11.77
#